data_AF-A0A9R1D6K5-F1
#
_entry.id   AF-A0A9R1D6K5-F1
#
_cell.length_a   1.000
_cell.length_b   1.000
_cell.length_c   1.000
_cell.angle_alpha   90.00
_cell.angle_beta   90.00
_cell.angle_gamma   90.00
#
_symmetry.space_group_name_H-M   'P 1'
#
loop_
_entity.id
_entity.type
_entity.pdbx_description
1 polymer ?
#
loop_
_entity_poly.entity_id
_entity_poly.type
_entity_poly.pdbx_seq_one_letter_code
_entity_poly.pdbx_strand_id
1 'polypeptide(L)'
;MVDDFERPPQGEFEREIKVYPEFFDRLEAEGALDFWDAVTSETEIEGLVYHHRGVQVPSYDGRFVDEPTGETGRSAPAFSVEFGTVGPRSVWAVFDRTLSWDVYLVLFEEGAAIAWMSDAEFEAEEADRFPSKAQAVKAGQFSFGVLFRFGPDWVEREEWALGSAAPALLQLGDGTLLTPETESEFYGNAHAVPDEFRPAVDTGAAPFYGLLEAGISVDSESGDGSQ
;
A
#
# COMPACT_ATOMS: atom_id res chain seq x y z
N MET A 1 -22.71 -26.16 -38.24
CA MET A 1 -21.90 -24.96 -38.56
C MET A 1 -21.70 -24.29 -37.23
N VAL A 2 -20.50 -24.42 -36.70
CA VAL A 2 -20.11 -23.84 -35.41
C VAL A 2 -19.52 -22.49 -35.77
N ASP A 3 -20.17 -21.42 -35.32
CA ASP A 3 -19.61 -20.07 -35.43
C ASP A 3 -18.33 -20.03 -34.58
N ASP A 4 -17.22 -19.75 -35.26
CA ASP A 4 -15.96 -19.38 -34.62
C ASP A 4 -16.20 -18.10 -33.82
N PHE A 5 -16.24 -18.25 -32.49
CA PHE A 5 -16.02 -17.13 -31.60
C PHE A 5 -14.55 -16.73 -31.73
N GLU A 6 -14.25 -15.80 -32.63
CA GLU A 6 -12.99 -15.06 -32.60
C GLU A 6 -12.90 -14.36 -31.23
N ARG A 7 -12.04 -14.88 -30.35
CA ARG A 7 -11.58 -14.13 -29.19
C ARG A 7 -10.97 -12.82 -29.72
N PRO A 8 -11.36 -11.64 -29.19
CA PRO A 8 -10.66 -10.42 -29.53
C PRO A 8 -9.17 -10.58 -29.18
N PRO A 9 -8.26 -9.98 -29.96
CA PRO A 9 -6.85 -10.05 -29.67
C PRO A 9 -6.62 -9.48 -28.27
N GLN A 10 -6.05 -10.30 -27.38
CA GLN A 10 -5.49 -9.80 -26.12
C GLN A 10 -4.36 -8.85 -26.51
N GLY A 11 -4.67 -7.55 -26.54
CA GLY A 11 -3.62 -6.54 -26.60
C GLY A 11 -2.76 -6.74 -25.37
N GLU A 12 -1.45 -6.80 -25.54
CA GLU A 12 -0.51 -6.63 -24.43
C GLU A 12 -0.84 -5.28 -23.79
N PHE A 13 -1.60 -5.28 -22.70
CA PHE A 13 -1.79 -4.05 -21.92
C PHE A 13 -0.43 -3.72 -21.31
N GLU A 14 0.36 -2.92 -22.02
CA GLU A 14 1.55 -2.32 -21.47
C GLU A 14 1.12 -1.45 -20.30
N ARG A 15 1.69 -1.73 -19.12
CA ARG A 15 1.50 -0.85 -17.96
C ARG A 15 1.93 0.57 -18.34
N GLU A 16 1.12 1.57 -18.04
CA GLU A 16 1.52 2.97 -18.15
C GLU A 16 2.08 3.43 -16.80
N ILE A 17 3.07 4.31 -16.80
CA ILE A 17 3.61 4.91 -15.58
C ILE A 17 3.68 6.43 -15.73
N LYS A 18 3.14 7.14 -14.74
CA LYS A 18 3.24 8.59 -14.58
C LYS A 18 4.08 8.89 -13.35
N VAL A 19 4.94 9.89 -13.45
CA VAL A 19 5.82 10.34 -12.37
C VAL A 19 5.32 11.70 -11.89
N TYR A 20 5.42 11.97 -10.59
CA TYR A 20 5.04 13.25 -9.99
C TYR A 20 6.25 13.96 -9.35
N PRO A 21 7.10 14.65 -10.14
CA PRO A 21 8.31 15.29 -9.61
C PRO A 21 8.04 16.37 -8.55
N GLU A 22 6.90 17.05 -8.64
CA GLU A 22 6.49 18.13 -7.72
C GLU A 22 5.66 17.61 -6.54
N PHE A 23 5.58 16.29 -6.35
CA PHE A 23 4.69 15.67 -5.36
C PHE A 23 4.94 16.20 -3.94
N PHE A 24 6.20 16.20 -3.49
CA PHE A 24 6.52 16.63 -2.12
C PHE A 24 6.42 18.14 -1.92
N ASP A 25 6.66 18.94 -2.96
CA ASP A 25 6.43 20.39 -2.90
C ASP A 25 4.94 20.69 -2.72
N ARG A 26 4.07 19.93 -3.41
CA ARG A 26 2.62 20.01 -3.23
C ARG A 26 2.18 19.50 -1.86
N LEU A 27 2.72 18.37 -1.41
CA LEU A 27 2.39 17.80 -0.10
C LEU A 27 2.71 18.79 1.03
N GLU A 28 3.86 19.46 0.97
CA GLU A 28 4.23 20.50 1.94
C GLU A 28 3.32 21.73 1.87
N ALA A 29 2.93 22.15 0.67
CA ALA A 29 2.07 23.32 0.49
C ALA A 29 0.62 23.08 0.93
N GLU A 30 0.09 21.87 0.69
CA GLU A 30 -1.30 21.49 0.94
C GLU A 30 -1.47 20.81 2.32
N GLY A 31 -0.39 20.30 2.92
CA GLY A 31 -0.35 19.58 4.19
C GLY A 31 -0.82 18.12 4.11
N ALA A 32 -1.71 17.81 3.16
CA ALA A 32 -2.14 16.45 2.85
C ALA A 32 -2.56 16.33 1.38
N LEU A 33 -2.43 15.13 0.80
CA LEU A 33 -2.87 14.82 -0.56
C LEU A 33 -3.61 13.48 -0.57
N ASP A 34 -4.87 13.49 -1.04
CA ASP A 34 -5.71 12.30 -1.08
C ASP A 34 -5.33 11.37 -2.25
N PHE A 35 -5.31 10.05 -2.03
CA PHE A 35 -4.97 9.09 -3.09
C PHE A 35 -5.97 9.13 -4.26
N TRP A 36 -7.24 9.40 -3.96
CA TRP A 36 -8.32 9.49 -4.94
C TRP A 36 -8.10 10.59 -5.99
N ASP A 37 -7.37 11.65 -5.65
CA ASP A 37 -7.08 12.75 -6.59
C ASP A 37 -6.09 12.35 -7.69
N ALA A 38 -5.39 11.22 -7.55
CA ALA A 38 -4.46 10.74 -8.57
C ALA A 38 -5.16 10.06 -9.77
N VAL A 39 -6.38 9.57 -9.58
CA VAL A 39 -7.13 8.82 -10.58
C VAL A 39 -8.36 9.60 -11.04
N THR A 40 -8.64 9.61 -12.34
CA THR A 40 -9.83 10.28 -12.89
C THR A 40 -11.01 9.31 -12.95
N SER A 41 -12.21 9.83 -12.68
CA SER A 41 -13.50 9.14 -12.48
C SER A 41 -14.01 8.24 -13.62
N GLU A 42 -13.24 8.02 -14.68
CA GLU A 42 -13.61 7.09 -15.76
C GLU A 42 -13.39 5.62 -15.36
N THR A 43 -12.65 5.40 -14.28
CA THR A 43 -12.38 4.06 -13.74
C THR A 43 -13.38 3.80 -12.61
N GLU A 44 -14.15 2.71 -12.68
CA GLU A 44 -15.13 2.29 -11.66
C GLU A 44 -14.44 1.76 -10.39
N ILE A 45 -13.52 2.54 -9.82
CA ILE A 45 -12.78 2.15 -8.62
C ILE A 45 -13.73 2.27 -7.42
N GLU A 46 -13.80 1.20 -6.64
CA GLU A 46 -14.71 1.06 -5.50
C GLU A 46 -13.98 1.17 -4.16
N GLY A 47 -12.67 0.92 -4.14
CA GLY A 47 -11.87 1.08 -2.93
C GLY A 47 -10.36 0.99 -3.13
N LEU A 48 -9.65 1.12 -2.02
CA LEU A 48 -8.20 1.17 -1.93
C LEU A 48 -7.67 -0.04 -1.16
N VAL A 49 -6.47 -0.50 -1.48
CA VAL A 49 -5.74 -1.47 -0.69
C VAL A 49 -4.35 -0.92 -0.42
N TYR A 50 -4.06 -0.60 0.83
CA TYR A 50 -2.71 -0.26 1.24
C TYR A 50 -1.84 -1.52 1.19
N HIS A 51 -0.74 -1.44 0.44
CA HIS A 51 0.27 -2.49 0.31
C HIS A 51 1.54 -2.07 1.04
N HIS A 52 1.99 -2.92 1.95
CA HIS A 52 3.23 -2.75 2.71
C HIS A 52 3.97 -4.09 2.74
N ARG A 53 4.89 -4.28 1.81
CA ARG A 53 5.80 -5.44 1.75
C ARG A 53 5.05 -6.79 1.84
N GLY A 54 3.90 -6.86 1.17
CA GLY A 54 3.02 -8.03 1.15
C GLY A 54 1.82 -7.94 2.10
N VAL A 55 1.86 -7.10 3.14
CA VAL A 55 0.68 -6.79 3.96
C VAL A 55 -0.31 -5.98 3.14
N GLN A 56 -1.56 -6.41 3.08
CA GLN A 56 -2.64 -5.73 2.37
C GLN A 56 -3.78 -5.36 3.31
N VAL A 57 -4.12 -4.07 3.40
CA VAL A 57 -5.22 -3.55 4.21
C VAL A 57 -6.24 -2.84 3.32
N PRO A 58 -7.47 -3.38 3.21
CA PRO A 58 -8.56 -2.72 2.49
C PRO A 58 -8.99 -1.41 3.19
N SER A 59 -9.24 -0.37 2.41
CA SER A 59 -9.60 0.97 2.87
C SER A 59 -10.55 1.67 1.90
N TYR A 60 -11.45 2.50 2.42
CA TYR A 60 -12.34 3.33 1.58
C TYR A 60 -11.64 4.61 1.12
N ASP A 61 -10.75 5.14 1.95
CA ASP A 61 -9.99 6.34 1.68
C ASP A 61 -8.57 6.25 2.25
N GLY A 62 -7.75 7.20 1.83
CA GLY A 62 -6.45 7.42 2.41
C GLY A 62 -5.75 8.61 1.77
N ARG A 63 -4.69 9.03 2.42
CA ARG A 63 -3.93 10.22 2.03
C ARG A 63 -2.47 10.12 2.44
N PHE A 64 -1.64 10.90 1.78
CA PHE A 64 -0.35 11.30 2.30
C PHE A 64 -0.53 12.53 3.21
N VAL A 65 0.27 12.62 4.28
CA VAL A 65 0.29 13.74 5.21
C VAL A 65 1.72 14.24 5.37
N ASP A 66 1.93 15.55 5.25
CA ASP A 66 3.21 16.16 5.55
C ASP A 66 3.44 16.18 7.07
N GLU A 67 4.65 15.79 7.50
CA GLU A 67 5.03 15.81 8.91
C GLU A 67 6.29 16.65 9.10
N PRO A 68 6.15 17.99 9.20
CA PRO A 68 7.28 18.89 9.32
C PRO A 68 7.95 18.77 10.69
N THR A 69 9.25 19.09 10.72
CA THR A 69 10.05 19.09 11.95
C THR A 69 9.42 20.00 13.02
N GLY A 70 9.34 19.49 14.25
CA GLY A 70 8.94 20.28 15.42
C GLY A 70 7.44 20.28 15.75
N GLU A 71 6.54 19.99 14.80
CA GLU A 71 5.11 19.84 15.11
C GLU A 71 4.78 18.46 15.67
N THR A 72 5.52 17.44 15.24
CA THR A 72 5.31 16.02 15.58
C THR A 72 6.31 15.50 16.62
N GLY A 73 7.15 16.38 17.17
CA GLY A 73 8.23 16.01 18.10
C GLY A 73 9.42 15.30 17.43
N ARG A 74 9.42 15.15 16.10
CA ARG A 74 10.52 14.55 15.33
C ARG A 74 11.66 15.52 15.11
N SER A 75 12.87 14.95 14.99
CA SER A 75 14.11 15.67 14.72
C SER A 75 14.39 15.92 13.23
N ALA A 76 13.59 15.31 12.34
CA ALA A 76 13.74 15.39 10.89
C ALA A 76 12.34 15.43 10.23
N PRO A 77 12.22 16.02 9.03
CA PRO A 77 10.97 16.02 8.30
C PRO A 77 10.60 14.60 7.88
N ALA A 78 9.31 14.32 7.87
CA ALA A 78 8.75 13.04 7.50
C ALA A 78 7.49 13.25 6.65
N PHE A 79 6.95 12.16 6.13
CA PHE A 79 5.57 12.11 5.67
C PHE A 79 4.94 10.81 6.15
N SER A 80 3.63 10.80 6.34
CA SER A 80 2.89 9.59 6.68
C SER A 80 1.81 9.27 5.67
N VAL A 81 1.32 8.04 5.76
CA VAL A 81 0.11 7.60 5.10
C VAL A 81 -0.93 7.22 6.14
N GLU A 82 -2.13 7.73 5.95
CA GLU A 82 -3.29 7.50 6.81
C GLU A 82 -4.43 6.93 5.97
N PHE A 83 -5.24 6.04 6.57
CA PHE A 83 -6.31 5.35 5.87
C PHE A 83 -7.58 5.25 6.71
N GLY A 84 -8.73 5.55 6.09
CA GLY A 84 -10.04 5.09 6.54
C GLY A 84 -10.23 3.61 6.15
N THR A 85 -9.73 2.70 6.99
CA THR A 85 -9.75 1.26 6.69
C THR A 85 -11.15 0.66 6.74
N VAL A 86 -11.33 -0.50 6.10
CA VAL A 86 -12.56 -1.29 6.21
C VAL A 86 -12.58 -2.09 7.52
N GLY A 87 -13.69 -1.94 8.26
CA GLY A 87 -13.87 -2.59 9.54
C GLY A 87 -13.05 -1.91 10.66
N PRO A 88 -12.76 -2.62 11.76
CA PRO A 88 -12.14 -2.02 12.94
C PRO A 88 -10.60 -1.95 12.86
N ARG A 89 -10.03 -1.92 11.66
CA ARG A 89 -8.57 -1.92 11.48
C ARG A 89 -8.01 -0.51 11.61
N SER A 90 -6.75 -0.44 11.99
CA SER A 90 -5.94 0.76 11.81
C SER A 90 -4.64 0.36 11.16
N VAL A 91 -4.20 1.15 10.19
CA VAL A 91 -2.89 1.00 9.57
C VAL A 91 -2.34 2.38 9.25
N TRP A 92 -1.04 2.53 9.50
CA TRP A 92 -0.33 3.76 9.22
C TRP A 92 1.16 3.45 9.05
N ALA A 93 1.84 4.31 8.31
CA ALA A 93 3.29 4.26 8.18
C ALA A 93 3.86 5.67 8.03
N VAL A 94 5.04 5.87 8.58
CA VAL A 94 5.79 7.12 8.55
C VAL A 94 7.12 6.86 7.86
N PHE A 95 7.46 7.76 6.95
CA PHE A 95 8.65 7.70 6.14
C PHE A 95 9.55 8.91 6.35
N ASP A 96 10.85 8.68 6.33
CA ASP A 96 11.89 9.70 6.43
C ASP A 96 11.93 10.54 5.14
N ARG A 97 11.50 11.80 5.22
CA ARG A 97 11.46 12.73 4.07
C ARG A 97 12.84 13.29 3.73
N THR A 98 13.89 12.97 4.50
CA THR A 98 15.26 13.33 4.15
C THR A 98 15.86 12.44 3.05
N LEU A 99 15.25 11.28 2.78
CA LEU A 99 15.60 10.45 1.63
C LEU A 99 15.02 11.01 0.33
N SER A 100 15.62 10.61 -0.79
CA SER A 100 15.15 10.99 -2.13
C SER A 100 14.08 9.99 -2.59
N TRP A 101 12.83 10.44 -2.57
CA TRP A 101 11.64 9.65 -2.91
C TRP A 101 11.09 10.04 -4.28
N ASP A 102 10.62 9.04 -5.03
CA ASP A 102 9.75 9.27 -6.18
C ASP A 102 8.39 8.61 -5.94
N VAL A 103 7.33 9.28 -6.40
CA VAL A 103 5.95 8.78 -6.39
C VAL A 103 5.48 8.56 -7.82
N TYR A 104 4.85 7.42 -8.04
CA TYR A 104 4.43 6.92 -9.34
C TYR A 104 2.95 6.55 -9.33
N LEU A 105 2.22 6.90 -10.40
CA LEU A 105 0.93 6.28 -10.72
C LEU A 105 1.18 5.25 -11.82
N VAL A 106 0.89 3.99 -11.53
CA VAL A 106 0.95 2.88 -12.47
C VAL A 106 -0.47 2.52 -12.89
N LEU A 107 -0.74 2.49 -14.19
CA LEU A 107 -2.01 2.04 -14.75
C LEU A 107 -1.79 0.70 -15.45
N PHE A 108 -2.69 -0.24 -15.25
CA PHE A 108 -2.65 -1.58 -15.82
C PHE A 108 -4.08 -2.06 -16.14
N GLU A 109 -4.21 -3.14 -16.91
CA GLU A 109 -5.52 -3.64 -17.37
C GLU A 109 -6.53 -3.83 -16.22
N GLU A 110 -6.03 -4.29 -15.09
CA GLU A 110 -6.79 -4.66 -13.90
C GLU A 110 -6.82 -3.54 -12.83
N GLY A 111 -6.42 -2.31 -13.17
CA GLY A 111 -6.57 -1.15 -12.28
C GLY A 111 -5.40 -0.18 -12.25
N ALA A 112 -5.23 0.46 -11.10
CA ALA A 112 -4.20 1.45 -10.88
C ALA A 112 -3.49 1.21 -9.56
N ALA A 113 -2.27 1.74 -9.43
CA ALA A 113 -1.53 1.79 -8.18
C ALA A 113 -0.80 3.11 -8.04
N ILE A 114 -0.82 3.70 -6.86
CA ILE A 114 0.20 4.67 -6.46
C ILE A 114 1.30 3.90 -5.75
N ALA A 115 2.55 4.04 -6.19
CA ALA A 115 3.71 3.44 -5.54
C ALA A 115 4.74 4.52 -5.25
N TRP A 116 5.46 4.39 -4.13
CA TRP A 116 6.56 5.28 -3.81
C TRP A 116 7.80 4.48 -3.44
N MET A 117 8.96 4.98 -3.88
CA MET A 117 10.24 4.27 -3.73
C MET A 117 11.37 5.28 -3.53
N SER A 118 12.19 5.03 -2.52
CA SER A 118 13.39 5.83 -2.25
C SER A 118 14.57 5.36 -3.11
N ASP A 119 15.55 6.24 -3.33
CA ASP A 119 16.82 5.85 -3.98
C ASP A 119 17.51 4.73 -3.19
N ALA A 120 17.46 4.79 -1.86
CA ALA A 120 18.09 3.79 -0.99
C ALA A 120 17.45 2.41 -1.13
N GLU A 121 16.12 2.33 -1.20
CA GLU A 121 15.39 1.07 -1.46
C GLU A 121 15.77 0.50 -2.81
N PHE A 122 15.76 1.33 -3.85
CA PHE A 122 16.10 0.91 -5.21
C PHE A 122 17.53 0.39 -5.31
N GLU A 123 18.49 1.11 -4.74
CA GLU A 123 19.90 0.70 -4.72
C GLU A 123 20.10 -0.62 -3.98
N ALA A 124 19.33 -0.86 -2.91
CA ALA A 124 19.46 -2.07 -2.10
C ALA A 124 18.83 -3.31 -2.75
N GLU A 125 17.69 -3.17 -3.44
CA GLU A 125 16.87 -4.32 -3.85
C GLU A 125 16.77 -4.52 -5.37
N GLU A 126 16.79 -3.44 -6.15
CA GLU A 126 16.32 -3.45 -7.54
C GLU A 126 17.38 -3.06 -8.58
N ALA A 127 18.43 -2.34 -8.17
CA ALA A 127 19.44 -1.78 -9.09
C ALA A 127 20.22 -2.83 -9.90
N ASP A 128 20.34 -4.07 -9.40
CA ASP A 128 20.97 -5.18 -10.14
C ASP A 128 20.08 -5.73 -11.28
N ARG A 129 18.78 -5.47 -11.23
CA ARG A 129 17.76 -6.05 -12.14
C ARG A 129 17.15 -5.00 -13.06
N PHE A 130 17.04 -3.76 -12.61
CA PHE A 130 16.36 -2.69 -13.33
C PHE A 130 17.27 -1.48 -13.50
N PRO A 131 17.18 -0.78 -14.65
CA PRO A 131 18.02 0.39 -14.91
C PRO A 131 17.54 1.66 -14.20
N SER A 132 16.33 1.68 -13.63
CA SER A 132 15.77 2.81 -12.89
C SER A 132 14.59 2.41 -12.00
N LYS A 133 14.28 3.24 -10.99
CA LYS A 133 13.07 3.13 -10.14
C LYS A 133 11.80 3.00 -10.95
N ALA A 134 11.61 3.89 -11.94
CA ALA A 134 10.44 3.85 -12.82
C ALA A 134 10.27 2.50 -13.54
N GLN A 135 11.37 1.85 -13.97
CA GLN A 135 11.30 0.53 -14.61
C GLN A 135 10.99 -0.59 -13.61
N ALA A 136 11.57 -0.55 -12.42
CA ALA A 136 11.26 -1.49 -11.34
C ALA A 136 9.77 -1.40 -10.93
N VAL A 137 9.29 -0.18 -10.68
CA VAL A 137 7.89 0.11 -10.31
C VAL A 137 6.93 -0.27 -11.44
N LYS A 138 7.26 0.04 -12.71
CA LYS A 138 6.48 -0.41 -13.87
C LYS A 138 6.39 -1.95 -13.93
N ALA A 139 7.46 -2.66 -13.57
CA ALA A 139 7.46 -4.11 -13.44
C ALA A 139 6.73 -4.64 -12.19
N GLY A 140 6.19 -3.77 -11.35
CA GLY A 140 5.46 -4.12 -10.13
C GLY A 140 6.37 -4.40 -8.94
N GLN A 141 7.62 -3.96 -8.98
CA GLN A 141 8.54 -4.03 -7.85
C GLN A 141 8.42 -2.73 -7.04
N PHE A 142 7.77 -2.81 -5.89
CA PHE A 142 7.70 -1.74 -4.89
C PHE A 142 7.31 -2.31 -3.53
N SER A 143 7.93 -1.80 -2.47
CA SER A 143 7.59 -2.19 -1.09
C SER A 143 6.30 -1.55 -0.61
N PHE A 144 6.01 -0.33 -1.05
CA PHE A 144 4.91 0.47 -0.55
C PHE A 144 4.04 1.01 -1.68
N GLY A 145 2.74 0.91 -1.51
CA GLY A 145 1.80 1.45 -2.47
C GLY A 145 0.35 1.41 -2.02
N VAL A 146 -0.51 2.00 -2.83
CA VAL A 146 -1.96 1.92 -2.72
C VAL A 146 -2.50 1.40 -4.04
N LEU A 147 -3.19 0.27 -3.98
CA LEU A 147 -3.81 -0.37 -5.14
C LEU A 147 -5.27 0.08 -5.20
N PHE A 148 -5.71 0.56 -6.36
CA PHE A 148 -7.10 0.91 -6.61
C PHE A 148 -7.82 -0.33 -7.13
N ARG A 149 -8.89 -0.74 -6.44
CA ARG A 149 -9.64 -1.98 -6.71
C ARG A 149 -11.08 -1.70 -7.12
N PHE A 150 -11.63 -2.61 -7.92
CA PHE A 150 -12.98 -2.53 -8.44
C PHE A 150 -13.60 -3.92 -8.57
N GLY A 151 -14.94 -3.95 -8.55
CA GLY A 151 -15.71 -5.14 -8.85
C GLY A 151 -15.44 -6.28 -7.87
N PRO A 152 -15.44 -7.54 -8.33
CA PRO A 152 -15.33 -8.69 -7.43
C PRO A 152 -14.08 -8.68 -6.54
N ASP A 153 -12.93 -8.19 -7.04
CA ASP A 153 -11.68 -8.14 -6.27
C ASP A 153 -11.77 -7.21 -5.05
N TRP A 154 -12.53 -6.11 -5.19
CA TRP A 154 -12.84 -5.20 -4.09
C TRP A 154 -13.85 -5.83 -3.13
N VAL A 155 -14.96 -6.36 -3.66
CA VAL A 155 -16.04 -6.96 -2.84
C VAL A 155 -15.50 -8.08 -1.94
N GLU A 156 -14.66 -8.98 -2.47
CA GLU A 156 -14.08 -10.07 -1.67
C GLU A 156 -13.21 -9.54 -0.50
N ARG A 157 -12.47 -8.44 -0.73
CA ARG A 157 -11.63 -7.81 0.29
C ARG A 157 -12.44 -7.06 1.33
N GLU A 158 -13.49 -6.37 0.90
CA GLU A 158 -14.43 -5.67 1.77
C GLU A 158 -15.16 -6.67 2.66
N GLU A 159 -15.72 -7.74 2.09
CA GLU A 159 -16.38 -8.81 2.83
C GLU A 159 -15.44 -9.48 3.83
N TRP A 160 -14.20 -9.79 3.41
CA TRP A 160 -13.18 -10.31 4.32
C TRP A 160 -12.90 -9.34 5.47
N ALA A 161 -12.71 -8.05 5.18
CA ALA A 161 -12.40 -7.07 6.20
C ALA A 161 -13.56 -6.89 7.20
N LEU A 162 -14.80 -6.94 6.73
CA LEU A 162 -15.98 -6.85 7.61
C LEU A 162 -16.19 -8.12 8.46
N GLY A 163 -15.74 -9.29 8.00
CA GLY A 163 -15.94 -10.57 8.68
C GLY A 163 -14.75 -11.08 9.51
N SER A 164 -13.53 -10.62 9.23
CA SER A 164 -12.29 -11.11 9.84
C SER A 164 -11.86 -10.26 11.04
N ALA A 165 -11.24 -10.91 12.03
CA ALA A 165 -10.55 -10.27 13.15
C ALA A 165 -9.02 -10.20 12.94
N ALA A 166 -8.52 -10.53 11.74
CA ALA A 166 -7.11 -10.41 11.42
C ALA A 166 -6.73 -8.96 11.02
N PRO A 167 -5.52 -8.49 11.37
CA PRO A 167 -5.05 -7.15 11.04
C PRO A 167 -4.99 -6.84 9.54
N ALA A 168 -4.59 -7.82 8.72
CA ALA A 168 -4.43 -7.64 7.28
C ALA A 168 -4.51 -8.98 6.52
N LEU A 169 -4.66 -8.85 5.20
CA LEU A 169 -4.36 -9.88 4.23
C LEU A 169 -2.83 -9.98 4.04
N LEU A 170 -2.36 -11.12 3.53
CA LEU A 170 -0.94 -11.34 3.24
C LEU A 170 -0.73 -11.84 1.82
N GLN A 171 -0.01 -11.10 1.00
CA GLN A 171 0.45 -11.55 -0.30
C GLN A 171 1.81 -12.24 -0.16
N LEU A 172 1.86 -13.50 -0.54
CA LEU A 172 3.08 -14.30 -0.57
C LEU A 172 3.96 -13.94 -1.77
N GLY A 173 5.23 -14.33 -1.72
CA GLY A 173 6.19 -14.05 -2.79
C GLY A 173 5.88 -14.71 -4.14
N ASP A 174 4.96 -15.68 -4.18
CA ASP A 174 4.43 -16.27 -5.41
C ASP A 174 3.17 -15.56 -5.94
N GLY A 175 2.74 -14.49 -5.27
CA GLY A 175 1.54 -13.71 -5.60
C GLY A 175 0.26 -14.20 -4.92
N THR A 176 0.28 -15.34 -4.24
CA THR A 176 -0.90 -15.90 -3.54
C THR A 176 -1.34 -14.98 -2.42
N LEU A 177 -2.63 -14.68 -2.35
CA LEU A 177 -3.23 -13.92 -1.25
C LEU A 177 -3.75 -14.87 -0.18
N LEU A 178 -3.23 -14.73 1.04
CA LEU A 178 -3.77 -15.36 2.23
C LEU A 178 -4.80 -14.42 2.88
N THR A 179 -5.88 -15.02 3.35
CA THR A 179 -7.01 -14.35 4.00
C THR A 179 -7.17 -14.85 5.44
N PRO A 180 -6.30 -14.45 6.39
CA PRO A 180 -6.43 -14.90 7.78
C PRO A 180 -7.77 -14.43 8.37
N GLU A 181 -8.40 -15.26 9.20
CA GLU A 181 -9.66 -14.93 9.88
C GLU A 181 -9.40 -14.35 11.28
N THR A 182 -8.24 -14.64 11.86
CA THR A 182 -7.85 -14.20 13.21
C THR A 182 -6.45 -13.59 13.26
N GLU A 183 -6.20 -12.76 14.28
CA GLU A 183 -4.88 -12.21 14.58
C GLU A 183 -3.81 -13.30 14.78
N SER A 184 -4.17 -14.42 15.42
CA SER A 184 -3.26 -15.55 15.63
C SER A 184 -2.87 -16.24 14.31
N GLU A 185 -3.80 -16.36 13.37
CA GLU A 185 -3.49 -16.88 12.03
C GLU A 185 -2.59 -15.91 11.24
N PHE A 186 -2.84 -14.60 11.35
CA PHE A 186 -1.99 -13.57 10.74
C PHE A 186 -0.54 -13.68 11.22
N TYR A 187 -0.31 -13.60 12.54
CA TYR A 187 1.05 -13.69 13.10
C TYR A 187 1.65 -15.10 13.05
N GLY A 188 0.84 -16.13 12.85
CA GLY A 188 1.30 -17.49 12.54
C GLY A 188 2.08 -17.56 11.23
N ASN A 189 1.87 -16.61 10.32
CA ASN A 189 2.60 -16.48 9.04
C ASN A 189 3.83 -15.58 9.17
N ALA A 190 4.68 -15.82 10.18
CA ALA A 190 5.82 -14.96 10.53
C ALA A 190 6.85 -14.69 9.42
N HIS A 191 6.84 -15.47 8.33
CA HIS A 191 7.70 -15.28 7.15
C HIS A 191 7.10 -14.33 6.10
N ALA A 192 5.79 -14.09 6.16
CA ALA A 192 5.06 -13.18 5.27
C ALA A 192 4.72 -11.85 5.95
N VAL A 193 4.78 -11.79 7.29
CA VAL A 193 4.61 -10.54 8.06
C VAL A 193 5.96 -9.81 8.19
N PRO A 194 6.08 -8.56 7.71
CA PRO A 194 7.26 -7.72 7.89
C PRO A 194 7.64 -7.52 9.36
N ASP A 195 8.94 -7.47 9.64
CA ASP A 195 9.52 -7.36 10.99
C ASP A 195 8.94 -6.24 11.84
N GLU A 196 8.74 -5.07 11.23
CA GLU A 196 8.13 -3.87 11.81
C GLU A 196 6.70 -4.08 12.33
N PHE A 197 6.00 -5.09 11.85
CA PHE A 197 4.66 -5.45 12.35
C PHE A 197 4.67 -6.66 13.27
N ARG A 198 5.81 -7.33 13.48
CA ARG A 198 5.88 -8.54 14.31
C ARG A 198 6.04 -8.15 15.79
N PRO A 199 5.09 -8.51 16.69
CA PRO A 199 5.14 -8.11 18.10
C PRO A 199 6.37 -8.62 18.87
N ALA A 200 7.05 -9.65 18.36
CA ALA A 200 8.14 -10.35 19.03
C ALA A 200 9.53 -10.06 18.43
N VAL A 201 9.63 -9.10 17.51
CA VAL A 201 10.86 -8.82 16.75
C VAL A 201 11.23 -7.35 16.90
N ASP A 202 12.43 -7.10 17.44
CA ASP A 202 12.93 -5.75 17.78
C ASP A 202 13.86 -5.17 16.70
N THR A 203 13.95 -5.82 15.53
CA THR A 203 14.82 -5.37 14.42
C THR A 203 14.19 -4.28 13.57
N GLY A 204 12.86 -4.23 13.48
CA GLY A 204 12.13 -3.29 12.63
C GLY A 204 12.41 -3.48 11.13
N ALA A 205 11.98 -2.52 10.33
CA ALA A 205 12.28 -2.48 8.90
C ALA A 205 13.76 -2.18 8.65
N ALA A 206 14.31 -2.69 7.55
CA ALA A 206 15.67 -2.32 7.15
C ALA A 206 15.76 -0.80 6.87
N PRO A 207 16.85 -0.11 7.27
CA PRO A 207 16.93 1.36 7.17
C PRO A 207 16.74 1.93 5.75
N PHE A 208 17.10 1.16 4.72
CA PHE A 208 16.96 1.60 3.33
C PHE A 208 15.51 1.76 2.85
N TYR A 209 14.53 1.20 3.58
CA TYR A 209 13.12 1.46 3.32
C TYR A 209 12.69 2.86 3.76
N GLY A 210 13.52 3.59 4.51
CA GLY A 210 13.17 4.91 5.02
C GLY A 210 11.97 4.90 5.96
N LEU A 211 11.59 3.74 6.50
CA LEU A 211 10.46 3.60 7.41
C LEU A 211 10.92 4.00 8.82
N LEU A 212 10.31 5.05 9.37
CA LEU A 212 10.60 5.52 10.73
C LEU A 212 9.72 4.80 11.75
N GLU A 213 8.45 4.62 11.42
CA GLU A 213 7.46 4.02 12.29
C GLU A 213 6.33 3.45 11.44
N ALA A 214 5.73 2.34 11.88
CA ALA A 214 4.55 1.77 11.27
C ALA A 214 3.75 1.01 12.31
N GLY A 215 2.45 0.97 12.12
CA GLY A 215 1.56 0.22 12.99
C GLY A 215 0.44 -0.43 12.18
N ILE A 216 0.07 -1.62 12.62
CA ILE A 216 -1.17 -2.27 12.20
C ILE A 216 -1.87 -2.85 13.42
N SER A 217 -3.17 -2.62 13.52
CA SER A 217 -3.97 -3.15 14.61
C SER A 217 -5.39 -3.46 14.16
N VAL A 218 -6.06 -4.28 14.97
CA VAL A 218 -7.51 -4.41 14.96
C VAL A 218 -7.98 -3.89 16.30
N ASP A 219 -8.72 -2.79 16.29
CA ASP A 219 -9.38 -2.33 17.49
C ASP A 219 -10.44 -3.36 17.83
N SER A 220 -10.26 -4.04 18.96
CA SER A 220 -11.38 -4.77 19.54
C SER A 220 -12.43 -3.71 19.84
N GLU A 221 -13.64 -3.79 19.29
CA GLU A 221 -14.76 -3.02 19.83
C GLU A 221 -14.76 -3.28 21.33
N SER A 222 -14.34 -2.29 22.12
CA SER A 222 -14.58 -2.27 23.54
C SER A 222 -16.10 -2.20 23.66
N GLY A 223 -16.72 -3.37 23.77
CA GLY A 223 -18.09 -3.52 24.22
C GLY A 223 -18.17 -2.82 25.57
N ASP A 224 -18.59 -1.55 25.53
CA ASP A 224 -18.76 -0.75 26.72
C ASP A 224 -19.78 -1.47 27.59
N GLY A 225 -19.31 -1.78 28.79
CA GLY A 225 -19.99 -2.67 29.71
C GLY A 225 -21.37 -2.14 30.03
N SER A 226 -22.36 -3.03 29.93
CA SER A 226 -23.57 -2.90 30.74
C SER A 226 -23.16 -2.65 32.19
N GLN A 227 -23.53 -1.49 32.72
CA GLN A 227 -23.81 -1.28 34.14
C GLN A 227 -25.27 -0.86 34.29
#